data_AF-A0A554XN24-F1
#
_entry.id   AF-A0A554XN24-F1
#
_cell.length_a   1.000
_cell.length_b   1.000
_cell.length_c   1.000
_cell.angle_alpha   90.00
_cell.angle_beta   90.00
_cell.angle_gamma   90.00
#
_symmetry.space_group_name_H-M   'P 1'
#
loop_
_entity.id
_entity.type
_entity.pdbx_description
1 polymer ?
#
loop_
_entity_poly.entity_id
_entity_poly.type
_entity_poly.pdbx_seq_one_letter_code
_entity_poly.pdbx_strand_id
1 'polypeptide(L)'
;MSWLTAAHNICTCYMLLGVGAMHFNIYLDDATGQKLNAMAQQVGESRNALIRRAVSEWLAHQSQPQWPQAVLDFTGMADAPRFEAGRDRLKPPVDDPLA
;
A
#
# COMPACT_ATOMS: atom_id res chain seq x y z
N MET A 1 15.48 9.73 43.71
CA MET A 1 15.35 8.84 42.54
C MET A 1 14.26 9.40 41.66
N SER A 2 14.67 10.07 40.59
CA SER A 2 13.87 11.05 39.86
C SER A 2 13.15 10.39 38.69
N TRP A 3 11.82 10.45 38.68
CA TRP A 3 10.95 10.01 37.59
C TRP A 3 11.16 10.81 36.28
N LEU A 4 11.96 11.88 36.31
CA LEU A 4 12.26 12.72 35.14
C LEU A 4 13.20 12.08 34.11
N THR A 5 13.96 11.04 34.47
CA THR A 5 14.90 10.39 33.53
C THR A 5 14.21 9.37 32.61
N ALA A 6 13.06 8.81 33.02
CA ALA A 6 12.31 7.87 32.19
C ALA A 6 11.53 8.57 31.06
N ALA A 7 11.00 9.76 31.31
CA ALA A 7 10.25 10.53 30.30
C ALA A 7 11.15 11.11 29.20
N HIS A 8 12.41 11.45 29.51
CA HIS A 8 13.38 11.92 28.51
C HIS A 8 13.81 10.81 27.55
N ASN A 9 13.83 9.55 28.00
CA ASN A 9 14.32 8.44 27.18
C ASN A 9 13.30 7.96 26.13
N ILE A 10 12.00 8.15 26.39
CA ILE A 10 10.95 7.81 25.42
C ILE A 10 10.87 8.84 24.28
N CYS A 11 11.15 10.12 24.58
CA CYS A 11 11.05 11.20 23.58
C CYS A 11 12.24 11.19 22.59
N THR A 12 13.43 10.75 23.02
CA THR A 12 14.63 10.71 22.16
C THR A 12 14.64 9.55 21.17
N CYS A 13 13.93 8.44 21.44
CA CYS A 13 13.81 7.35 20.47
C CYS A 13 12.98 7.74 19.23
N TYR A 14 12.04 8.68 19.34
CA TYR A 14 11.16 9.05 18.23
C TYR A 14 11.82 9.99 17.20
N MET A 15 12.83 10.78 17.61
CA MET A 15 13.48 11.74 16.72
C MET A 15 14.58 11.16 15.82
N LEU A 16 15.10 9.96 16.12
CA LEU A 16 16.17 9.32 15.31
C LEU A 16 15.65 8.57 14.06
N LEU A 17 14.32 8.43 13.91
CA LEU A 17 13.69 7.73 12.78
C LEU A 17 13.02 8.65 11.74
N GLY A 18 13.14 9.98 11.85
CA GLY A 18 12.68 10.91 10.81
C GLY A 18 11.18 10.87 10.48
N VAL A 19 10.34 10.21 11.29
CA VAL A 19 8.89 10.16 11.06
C VAL A 19 8.24 11.42 11.63
N GLY A 20 8.24 12.49 10.85
CA GLY A 20 7.42 13.66 11.13
C GLY A 20 5.94 13.28 11.06
N ALA A 21 5.25 13.27 12.19
CA ALA A 21 3.80 13.10 12.20
C ALA A 21 3.14 14.38 11.69
N MET A 22 2.61 14.36 10.47
CA MET A 22 1.77 15.44 9.95
C MET A 22 0.46 15.47 10.74
N HIS A 23 0.13 16.63 11.32
CA HIS A 23 -1.16 16.87 11.95
C HIS A 23 -2.05 17.66 10.99
N PHE A 24 -3.25 17.14 10.72
CA PHE A 24 -4.25 17.78 9.86
C PHE A 24 -5.64 17.61 10.46
N ASN A 25 -6.54 18.54 10.16
CA ASN A 25 -7.93 18.49 10.58
C ASN A 25 -8.82 18.09 9.40
N ILE A 26 -9.81 17.25 9.66
CA ILE A 26 -10.86 16.89 8.68
C ILE A 26 -12.22 17.11 9.31
N TYR A 27 -13.17 17.55 8.49
CA TYR A 27 -14.57 17.67 8.88
C TYR A 27 -15.33 16.49 8.29
N LEU A 28 -16.05 15.78 9.14
CA LEU A 28 -16.92 14.66 8.78
C LEU A 28 -18.33 15.04 9.22
N ASP A 29 -19.34 14.55 8.50
CA ASP A 29 -20.72 14.64 8.97
C ASP A 29 -20.89 13.83 10.27
N ASP A 30 -21.88 14.23 11.07
CA ASP A 30 -22.13 13.63 12.39
C ASP A 30 -22.35 12.12 12.31
N ALA A 31 -23.06 11.64 11.29
CA ALA A 31 -23.36 10.21 11.14
C ALA A 31 -22.08 9.41 10.88
N THR A 32 -21.18 9.90 10.02
CA THR A 32 -19.88 9.30 9.76
C THR A 32 -18.98 9.35 11.00
N GLY A 33 -18.97 10.48 11.72
CA GLY A 33 -18.22 10.63 12.97
C GLY A 33 -18.64 9.62 14.04
N GLN A 34 -19.94 9.39 14.19
CA GLN A 34 -20.47 8.41 15.16
C GLN A 34 -20.12 6.97 14.77
N LYS A 35 -20.25 6.60 13.50
CA LYS A 35 -19.85 5.27 13.00
C LYS A 35 -18.37 4.99 13.26
N LEU A 36 -17.51 5.98 13.01
CA LEU A 36 -16.09 5.87 13.25
C LEU A 36 -15.77 5.71 14.75
N ASN A 37 -16.46 6.42 15.63
CA ASN A 37 -16.32 6.27 17.08
C ASN A 37 -16.74 4.86 17.55
N ALA A 38 -17.87 4.35 17.06
CA ALA A 38 -18.35 3.01 17.40
C ALA A 38 -17.36 1.94 16.93
N MET A 39 -16.83 2.08 15.71
CA MET A 39 -15.82 1.16 15.19
C MET A 39 -14.53 1.20 16.02
N ALA A 40 -14.05 2.38 16.40
CA ALA A 40 -12.87 2.55 17.25
C ALA A 40 -13.01 1.79 18.58
N GLN A 41 -14.19 1.90 19.20
CA GLN A 41 -14.51 1.17 20.44
C GLN A 41 -14.54 -0.33 20.22
N GLN A 42 -15.16 -0.80 19.13
CA GLN A 42 -15.28 -2.23 18.81
C GLN A 42 -13.92 -2.90 18.62
N VAL A 43 -12.98 -2.22 17.95
CA VAL A 43 -11.66 -2.79 17.63
C VAL A 43 -10.59 -2.48 18.69
N GLY A 44 -10.91 -1.66 19.69
CA GLY A 44 -9.96 -1.26 20.74
C GLY A 44 -8.85 -0.32 20.26
N GLU A 45 -9.06 0.41 19.16
CA GLU A 45 -8.09 1.36 18.61
C GLU A 45 -8.56 2.81 18.76
N SER A 46 -7.62 3.76 18.71
CA SER A 46 -8.01 5.18 18.63
C SER A 46 -8.64 5.50 17.28
N ARG A 47 -9.55 6.48 17.26
CA ARG A 47 -10.11 7.04 16.02
C ARG A 47 -9.02 7.45 15.02
N ASN A 48 -7.93 8.06 15.49
CA ASN A 48 -6.83 8.48 14.61
C ASN A 48 -6.06 7.29 14.03
N ALA A 49 -5.97 6.15 14.74
CA ALA A 49 -5.38 4.94 14.18
C ALA A 49 -6.24 4.39 13.04
N LEU A 50 -7.57 4.34 13.22
CA LEU A 50 -8.50 3.97 12.17
C LEU A 50 -8.43 4.90 10.95
N ILE A 51 -8.39 6.22 11.16
CA ILE A 51 -8.26 7.19 10.06
C ILE A 51 -6.96 6.96 9.29
N ARG A 52 -5.83 6.79 9.99
CA ARG A 52 -4.55 6.53 9.32
C ARG A 52 -4.60 5.25 8.50
N ARG A 53 -5.16 4.17 9.05
CA ARG A 53 -5.29 2.89 8.34
C ARG A 53 -6.17 3.05 7.10
N ALA A 54 -7.36 3.63 7.25
CA ALA A 54 -8.30 3.83 6.15
C ALA A 54 -7.71 4.69 5.02
N VAL A 55 -7.02 5.78 5.35
CA VAL A 55 -6.34 6.63 4.36
C VAL A 55 -5.21 5.87 3.67
N SER A 56 -4.39 5.14 4.42
CA SER A 56 -3.29 4.34 3.86
C SER A 56 -3.80 3.27 2.90
N GLU A 57 -4.83 2.53 3.31
CA GLU A 57 -5.44 1.50 2.48
C GLU A 57 -6.05 2.12 1.23
N TRP A 58 -6.85 3.19 1.37
CA TRP A 58 -7.46 3.85 0.22
C TRP A 58 -6.40 4.31 -0.79
N LEU A 59 -5.33 4.97 -0.33
CA LEU A 59 -4.23 5.41 -1.21
C LEU A 59 -3.51 4.24 -1.89
N ALA A 60 -3.27 3.14 -1.18
CA ALA A 60 -2.68 1.93 -1.76
C ALA A 60 -3.58 1.29 -2.83
N HIS A 61 -4.90 1.42 -2.70
CA HIS A 61 -5.85 0.97 -3.73
C HIS A 61 -5.97 1.95 -4.90
N GLN A 62 -5.70 3.25 -4.68
CA GLN A 62 -5.76 4.28 -5.72
C GLN A 62 -4.46 4.44 -6.51
N SER A 63 -3.32 4.02 -5.96
CA SER A 63 -2.11 3.92 -6.78
C SER A 63 -2.42 2.96 -7.93
N GLN A 64 -2.39 3.47 -9.17
CA GLN A 64 -2.66 2.66 -10.36
C GLN A 64 -1.88 1.35 -10.25
N PRO A 65 -2.43 0.22 -10.75
CA PRO A 65 -1.66 -1.02 -10.83
C PRO A 65 -0.48 -0.82 -11.77
N GLN A 66 0.61 -0.33 -11.19
CA GLN A 66 1.88 -0.08 -11.83
C GLN A 66 2.71 -1.34 -11.63
N TRP A 67 3.28 -1.83 -12.72
CA TRP A 67 4.25 -2.91 -12.63
C TRP A 67 5.39 -2.48 -11.68
N PRO A 68 5.90 -3.38 -10.82
CA PRO A 68 7.07 -3.07 -10.00
C PRO A 68 8.21 -2.56 -10.87
N GLN A 69 9.02 -1.64 -10.35
CA GLN A 69 10.13 -1.06 -11.12
C GLN A 69 11.06 -2.13 -11.69
N ALA A 70 11.27 -3.24 -10.95
CA ALA A 70 12.04 -4.38 -11.42
C ALA A 70 11.49 -5.03 -12.71
N VAL A 71 10.18 -4.97 -12.94
CA VAL A 71 9.55 -5.45 -14.19
C VAL A 71 9.72 -4.41 -15.30
N LEU A 72 9.57 -3.12 -14.99
CA LEU A 72 9.76 -2.03 -15.95
C LEU A 72 11.20 -1.95 -16.46
N ASP A 73 12.17 -2.21 -15.58
CA ASP A 73 13.61 -2.17 -15.88
C ASP A 73 14.13 -3.48 -16.50
N PHE A 74 13.28 -4.51 -16.61
CA PHE A 74 13.69 -5.79 -17.14
C PHE A 74 13.87 -5.73 -18.66
N THR A 75 15.12 -5.86 -19.11
CA THR A 75 15.49 -5.80 -20.54
C THR A 75 15.48 -7.16 -21.24
N GLY A 76 15.07 -8.23 -20.55
CA GLY A 76 15.11 -9.60 -21.05
C GLY A 76 16.39 -10.35 -20.66
N MET A 77 16.42 -11.66 -20.92
CA MET A 77 17.61 -12.49 -20.73
C MET A 77 18.37 -12.59 -22.05
N ALA A 78 19.68 -12.34 -22.04
CA ALA A 78 20.49 -12.26 -23.26
C ALA A 78 20.60 -13.59 -24.01
N ASP A 79 20.49 -14.70 -23.30
CA ASP A 79 20.55 -16.07 -23.80
C ASP A 79 19.16 -16.64 -24.17
N ALA A 80 18.08 -15.91 -23.88
CA ALA A 80 16.75 -16.33 -24.27
C ALA A 80 16.54 -16.15 -25.79
N PRO A 81 16.01 -17.17 -26.48
CA PRO A 81 15.59 -16.99 -27.86
C PRO A 81 14.48 -15.93 -27.96
N ARG A 82 14.44 -15.20 -29.07
CA ARG A 82 13.35 -14.26 -29.35
C ARG A 82 12.01 -14.97 -29.23
N PHE A 83 11.00 -14.29 -28.68
CA PHE A 83 9.64 -14.81 -28.51
C PHE A 83 9.10 -15.49 -29.78
N GLU A 84 9.34 -14.89 -30.95
CA GLU A 84 8.83 -15.37 -32.25
C GLU A 84 9.67 -16.50 -32.87
N ALA A 85 10.81 -16.91 -32.28
CA ALA A 85 11.73 -17.89 -32.89
C ALA A 85 11.10 -19.28 -33.12
N GLY A 86 9.99 -19.59 -32.44
CA GLY A 86 9.24 -20.83 -32.61
C GLY A 86 8.04 -20.76 -33.56
N ARG A 87 7.72 -19.59 -34.13
CA ARG A 87 6.48 -19.37 -34.88
C ARG A 87 6.34 -20.32 -36.07
N ASP A 88 7.43 -20.62 -36.76
CA ASP A 88 7.45 -21.51 -37.93
C ASP A 88 7.10 -22.97 -37.60
N ARG A 89 7.15 -23.34 -36.31
CA ARG A 89 6.79 -24.68 -35.84
C ARG A 89 5.34 -24.79 -35.40
N LEU A 90 4.61 -23.67 -35.38
CA LEU A 90 3.19 -23.65 -35.03
C LEU A 90 2.39 -24.18 -36.22
N LYS A 91 1.47 -25.11 -35.95
CA LYS A 91 0.48 -25.51 -36.95
C LYS A 91 -0.41 -24.30 -37.25
N PRO A 92 -0.81 -24.09 -38.52
CA PRO A 92 -1.83 -23.10 -38.85
C PRO A 92 -3.08 -23.32 -37.99
N PRO A 93 -3.76 -22.23 -37.56
CA PRO A 93 -5.08 -22.37 -36.96
C PRO A 93 -5.99 -23.20 -37.88
N VAL A 94 -6.81 -24.06 -37.29
CA VAL A 94 -7.85 -24.76 -38.06
C VAL A 94 -8.89 -23.73 -38.51
N ASP A 95 -9.36 -23.82 -39.75
CA ASP A 95 -10.45 -23.01 -40.28
C ASP A 95 -11.73 -23.34 -39.48
N ASP A 96 -11.97 -22.54 -38.43
CA ASP A 96 -13.06 -22.60 -37.45
C ASP A 96 -13.14 -23.89 -36.57
N PRO A 97 -12.71 -23.84 -35.30
CA PRO A 97 -12.87 -24.94 -34.36
C PRO A 97 -14.32 -25.13 -33.88
N LEU A 98 -15.26 -24.27 -34.28
CA LEU A 98 -16.67 -24.26 -33.88
C LEU A 98 -17.67 -24.32 -35.06
N ALA A 99 -17.19 -24.47 -36.30
CA ALA A 99 -18.06 -24.65 -37.48
C ALA A 99 -18.74 -26.01 -37.54
#